data_AF-A0AAD1SSY6-F1
#
_entry.id   AF-A0AAD1SSY6-F1
#
_cell.length_a   1.000
_cell.length_b   1.000
_cell.length_c   1.000
_cell.angle_alpha   90.00
_cell.angle_beta   90.00
_cell.angle_gamma   90.00
#
_symmetry.space_group_name_H-M   'P 1'
#
loop_
_entity.id
_entity.type
_entity.pdbx_description
1 polymer ?
#
loop_
_entity_poly.entity_id
_entity_poly.type
_entity_poly.pdbx_seq_one_letter_code
_entity_poly.pdbx_strand_id
1 'polypeptide(L)'
;MRSLAGFFVVFGCATFYLYVLSTNLRPGRGQEVERSLVFPSDLDELRELADFLLDYKREHQTYVMLLFCSAYLYKQSFAIPGSSFLNLLGGALFGPWLGLFLCCLLTSLGATFCYLLSRAFGKQIVVLYFPEKVSLLQSKVEENRSSLFFFLLFLRLFPMTPNWFLNLTSPILNIPVGQFFMSVLIGLLPYNFICVQTGSILSKVKSLEHCWQLHWLHLYQAPW
;
A
#
# COMPACT_ATOMS: atom_id res chain seq x y z
N MET A 1 27.54 -8.18 8.43
CA MET A 1 27.27 -7.09 9.40
C MET A 1 27.08 -5.71 8.75
N ARG A 2 27.95 -5.25 7.83
CA ARG A 2 27.79 -3.93 7.15
C ARG A 2 26.49 -3.76 6.36
N SER A 3 25.99 -4.84 5.77
CA SER A 3 24.72 -4.87 5.02
C SER A 3 23.51 -4.59 5.95
N LEU A 4 23.38 -5.30 7.08
CA LEU A 4 22.28 -5.09 8.03
C LEU A 4 22.22 -3.66 8.60
N ALA A 5 23.37 -3.05 8.90
CA ALA A 5 23.41 -1.66 9.37
C ALA A 5 22.83 -0.67 8.33
N GLY A 6 23.11 -0.88 7.04
CA GLY A 6 22.54 -0.06 5.97
C GLY A 6 21.01 -0.19 5.87
N PHE A 7 20.46 -1.38 6.08
CA PHE A 7 19.01 -1.59 6.14
C PHE A 7 18.38 -0.79 7.28
N PHE A 8 18.95 -0.85 8.50
CA PHE A 8 18.44 -0.09 9.64
C PHE A 8 18.53 1.42 9.44
N VAL A 9 19.57 1.91 8.76
CA VAL A 9 19.69 3.34 8.40
C VAL A 9 18.61 3.74 7.40
N VAL A 10 18.39 2.96 6.33
CA VAL A 10 17.33 3.23 5.35
C VAL A 10 15.96 3.19 6.00
N PHE A 11 15.71 2.20 6.86
CA PHE A 11 14.48 2.10 7.65
C PHE A 11 14.32 3.33 8.54
N GLY A 12 15.31 3.65 9.36
CA GLY A 12 15.28 4.80 10.27
C GLY A 12 15.08 6.14 9.56
N CYS A 13 15.75 6.38 8.44
CA CYS A 13 15.56 7.57 7.62
C CYS A 13 14.15 7.65 7.03
N ALA A 14 13.61 6.52 6.55
CA ALA A 14 12.26 6.48 6.00
C ALA A 14 11.19 6.67 7.08
N THR A 15 11.37 6.08 8.27
CA THR A 15 10.51 6.28 9.43
C THR A 15 10.57 7.73 9.90
N PHE A 16 11.78 8.32 9.98
CA PHE A 16 11.96 9.71 10.35
C PHE A 16 11.32 10.65 9.33
N TYR A 17 11.48 10.40 8.03
CA TYR A 17 10.82 11.17 6.98
C TYR A 17 9.29 11.11 7.11
N LEU A 18 8.73 9.92 7.31
CA LEU A 18 7.29 9.77 7.55
C LEU A 18 6.84 10.45 8.84
N TYR A 19 7.63 10.36 9.90
CA TYR A 19 7.34 11.02 11.17
C TYR A 19 7.31 12.54 10.99
N VAL A 20 8.36 13.12 10.41
CA VAL A 20 8.45 14.56 10.11
C VAL A 20 7.33 15.00 9.18
N LEU A 21 6.99 14.19 8.18
CA LEU A 21 5.87 14.47 7.31
C LEU A 21 4.58 14.47 8.14
N SER A 22 4.30 13.42 8.92
CA SER A 22 3.09 13.32 9.74
C SER A 22 2.94 14.42 10.80
N THR A 23 4.03 14.88 11.40
CA THR A 23 4.01 15.96 12.41
C THR A 23 3.89 17.35 11.78
N ASN A 24 4.20 17.49 10.49
CA ASN A 24 4.01 18.74 9.74
C ASN A 24 2.56 18.93 9.25
N LEU A 25 1.63 18.02 9.57
CA LEU A 25 0.21 18.33 9.48
C LEU A 25 -0.07 19.47 10.46
N ARG A 26 -0.14 20.70 9.95
CA ARG A 26 -0.65 21.81 10.75
C ARG A 26 -2.10 21.48 11.07
N PRO A 27 -2.50 21.39 12.35
CA PRO A 27 -3.90 21.14 12.68
C PRO A 27 -4.74 22.27 12.09
N GLY A 28 -5.65 21.90 11.19
CA GLY A 28 -6.72 22.77 10.72
C GLY A 28 -7.50 23.29 11.92
N ARG A 29 -7.84 24.58 11.88
CA ARG A 29 -8.40 25.36 12.98
C ARG A 29 -9.64 24.68 13.59
N GLY A 30 -9.51 24.09 14.78
CA GLY A 30 -10.65 23.87 15.67
C GLY A 30 -10.94 22.47 16.21
N GLN A 31 -10.06 21.48 16.09
CA GLN A 31 -10.19 20.26 16.90
C GLN A 31 -8.82 19.77 17.38
N GLU A 32 -8.60 19.88 18.69
CA GLU A 32 -7.63 19.07 19.42
C GLU A 32 -7.98 17.59 19.18
N VAL A 33 -7.30 16.98 18.21
CA VAL A 33 -7.34 15.53 18.04
C VAL A 33 -5.95 15.04 18.39
N GLU A 34 -5.75 14.87 19.69
CA GLU A 34 -4.80 13.94 20.29
C GLU A 34 -5.17 12.48 19.91
N ARG A 35 -5.53 12.21 18.65
CA ARG A 35 -5.67 10.84 18.12
C ARG A 35 -4.42 10.58 17.31
N SER A 36 -3.50 9.92 17.97
CA SER A 36 -2.36 9.23 17.39
C SER A 36 -2.75 8.66 16.02
N LEU A 37 -1.93 8.90 15.00
CA LEU A 37 -2.01 8.29 13.67
C LEU A 37 -1.77 6.78 13.78
N VAL A 38 -2.65 6.09 14.49
CA VAL A 38 -2.66 4.65 14.64
C VAL A 38 -3.17 4.11 13.33
N PHE A 39 -2.43 3.13 12.81
CA PHE A 39 -2.82 2.52 11.56
C PHE A 39 -4.14 1.78 11.77
N PRO A 40 -5.16 2.06 10.94
CA PRO A 40 -6.50 1.54 11.16
C PRO A 40 -6.46 0.01 11.08
N SER A 41 -6.86 -0.64 12.16
CA SER A 41 -7.05 -2.09 12.22
C SER A 41 -8.51 -2.45 11.92
N ASP A 42 -9.42 -1.48 12.08
CA ASP A 42 -10.85 -1.61 11.80
C ASP A 42 -11.31 -0.73 10.62
N LEU A 43 -12.44 -1.10 10.01
CA LEU A 43 -13.07 -0.30 8.95
C LEU A 43 -13.53 1.05 9.49
N ASP A 44 -13.94 1.14 10.76
CA ASP A 44 -14.37 2.40 11.38
C ASP A 44 -13.21 3.38 11.60
N GLU A 45 -12.04 2.90 12.05
CA GLU A 45 -10.84 3.73 12.15
C GLU A 45 -10.38 4.22 10.77
N LEU A 46 -10.51 3.37 9.74
CA LEU A 46 -10.21 3.77 8.37
C LEU A 46 -11.20 4.83 7.86
N ARG A 47 -12.46 4.75 8.26
CA ARG A 47 -13.48 5.76 7.94
C ARG A 47 -13.13 7.10 8.58
N GLU A 48 -12.82 7.13 9.88
CA GLU A 48 -12.43 8.36 10.58
C GLU A 48 -11.21 9.01 9.92
N LEU A 49 -10.19 8.21 9.59
CA LEU A 49 -8.99 8.70 8.89
C LEU A 49 -9.32 9.23 7.49
N ALA A 50 -10.18 8.54 6.74
CA ALA A 50 -10.60 8.98 5.41
C ALA A 50 -11.32 10.34 5.46
N ASP A 51 -12.20 10.53 6.45
CA ASP A 51 -12.95 11.78 6.64
C ASP A 51 -12.04 12.94 6.99
N PHE A 52 -11.15 12.75 7.96
CA PHE A 52 -10.15 13.75 8.33
C PHE A 52 -9.28 14.17 7.13
N LEU A 53 -8.83 13.19 6.34
CA LEU A 53 -8.02 13.46 5.16
C LEU A 53 -8.82 14.10 4.02
N LEU A 54 -10.12 13.80 3.86
CA LEU A 54 -10.98 14.44 2.87
C LEU A 54 -11.21 15.92 3.19
N ASP A 55 -11.44 16.26 4.46
CA ASP A 55 -11.61 17.64 4.89
C ASP A 55 -10.30 18.43 4.73
N TYR A 56 -9.17 17.85 5.17
CA TYR A 56 -7.85 18.46 5.01
C TYR A 56 -7.41 18.57 3.54
N LYS A 57 -7.84 17.64 2.68
CA LYS A 57 -7.57 17.69 1.23
C LYS A 57 -8.17 18.94 0.57
N ARG A 58 -9.27 19.50 1.10
CA ARG A 58 -9.88 20.73 0.56
C ARG A 58 -8.96 21.94 0.65
N GLU A 59 -8.15 22.02 1.71
CA GLU A 59 -7.20 23.11 1.92
C GLU A 59 -5.79 22.78 1.39
N HIS A 60 -5.37 21.52 1.47
CA HIS A 60 -4.00 21.10 1.15
C HIS A 60 -3.91 19.78 0.35
N GLN A 61 -4.49 19.75 -0.84
CA GLN A 61 -4.54 18.57 -1.72
C GLN A 61 -3.18 17.91 -1.99
N THR A 62 -2.15 18.69 -2.34
CA THR A 62 -0.81 18.18 -2.67
C THR A 62 -0.17 17.48 -1.47
N TYR A 63 -0.41 18.01 -0.28
CA TYR A 63 0.18 17.48 0.95
C TYR A 63 -0.44 16.13 1.32
N VAL A 64 -1.78 16.00 1.27
CA VAL A 64 -2.47 14.72 1.51
C VAL A 64 -2.02 13.66 0.53
N MET A 65 -1.86 14.03 -0.75
CA MET A 65 -1.35 13.13 -1.78
C MET A 65 0.09 12.66 -1.46
N LEU A 66 0.99 13.56 -1.07
CA LEU A 66 2.36 13.21 -0.69
C LEU A 66 2.41 12.30 0.55
N LEU A 67 1.61 12.60 1.56
CA LEU A 67 1.49 11.78 2.77
C LEU A 67 0.98 10.38 2.44
N PHE A 68 -0.09 10.28 1.64
CA PHE A 68 -0.63 9.00 1.19
C PHE A 68 0.41 8.19 0.41
N CYS A 69 1.04 8.80 -0.60
CA CYS A 69 2.05 8.15 -1.43
C CYS A 69 3.25 7.65 -0.60
N SER A 70 3.76 8.48 0.31
CA SER A 70 4.90 8.12 1.16
C SER A 70 4.56 7.01 2.14
N ALA A 71 3.40 7.07 2.80
CA ALA A 71 2.94 6.03 3.72
C ALA A 71 2.74 4.70 3.00
N TYR A 72 2.17 4.74 1.79
CA TYR A 72 2.00 3.57 0.93
C TYR A 72 3.35 2.96 0.55
N LEU A 73 4.26 3.77 -0.01
CA LEU A 73 5.58 3.29 -0.43
C LEU A 73 6.34 2.71 0.75
N TYR A 74 6.29 3.34 1.92
CA TYR A 74 6.93 2.81 3.12
C TYR A 74 6.41 1.43 3.48
N LYS A 75 5.09 1.28 3.62
CA LYS A 75 4.49 -0.02 3.97
C LYS A 75 4.79 -1.10 2.96
N GLN A 76 4.67 -0.77 1.68
CA GLN A 76 4.92 -1.71 0.60
C GLN A 76 6.41 -2.09 0.50
N SER A 77 7.33 -1.13 0.70
CA SER A 77 8.78 -1.37 0.65
C SER A 77 9.26 -2.25 1.80
N PHE A 78 8.70 -2.04 3.00
CA PHE A 78 9.01 -2.83 4.19
C PHE A 78 8.13 -4.07 4.35
N ALA A 79 7.33 -4.41 3.34
CA ALA A 79 6.51 -5.62 3.34
C ALA A 79 5.54 -5.71 4.55
N ILE A 80 5.10 -4.56 5.08
CA ILE A 80 4.22 -4.49 6.25
C ILE A 80 2.80 -4.85 5.80
N PRO A 81 2.13 -5.83 6.45
CA PRO A 81 0.74 -6.16 6.14
C PRO A 81 -0.20 -4.97 6.40
N GLY A 82 -1.30 -4.89 5.65
CA GLY A 82 -2.27 -3.80 5.73
C GLY A 82 -2.25 -2.81 4.55
N SER A 83 -1.56 -3.12 3.45
CA SER A 83 -1.65 -2.32 2.21
C SER A 83 -3.06 -2.34 1.59
N SER A 84 -3.87 -3.36 1.87
CA SER A 84 -5.29 -3.43 1.47
C SER A 84 -6.09 -2.22 1.94
N PHE A 85 -5.87 -1.79 3.19
CA PHE A 85 -6.54 -0.65 3.78
C PHE A 85 -6.15 0.66 3.07
N LEU A 86 -4.87 0.81 2.70
CA LEU A 86 -4.43 1.97 1.93
C LEU A 86 -5.03 1.99 0.51
N ASN A 87 -5.24 0.83 -0.12
CA ASN A 87 -5.95 0.78 -1.40
C ASN A 87 -7.41 1.24 -1.25
N LEU A 88 -8.08 0.82 -0.17
CA LEU A 88 -9.43 1.26 0.19
C LEU A 88 -9.47 2.78 0.37
N LEU A 89 -8.55 3.31 1.18
CA LEU A 89 -8.40 4.74 1.46
C LEU A 89 -8.11 5.53 0.17
N GLY A 90 -7.26 5.01 -0.71
CA GLY A 90 -6.97 5.60 -2.02
C GLY A 90 -8.22 5.72 -2.89
N GLY A 91 -9.09 4.72 -2.87
CA GLY A 91 -10.39 4.76 -3.55
C GLY A 91 -11.39 5.75 -2.95
N ALA A 92 -11.43 5.86 -1.62
CA ALA A 92 -12.26 6.85 -0.93
C ALA A 92 -11.78 8.29 -1.18
N LEU A 93 -10.47 8.53 -1.20
CA LEU A 93 -9.87 9.86 -1.33
C LEU A 93 -9.83 10.38 -2.78
N PHE A 94 -9.46 9.51 -3.73
CA PHE A 94 -9.17 9.92 -5.11
C PHE A 94 -10.20 9.40 -6.13
N GLY A 95 -11.17 8.61 -5.67
CA GLY A 95 -12.16 7.97 -6.52
C GLY A 95 -11.64 6.71 -7.22
N PRO A 96 -12.50 6.04 -8.00
CA PRO A 96 -12.22 4.69 -8.48
C PRO A 96 -11.12 4.62 -9.53
N TRP A 97 -11.10 5.55 -10.51
CA TRP A 97 -10.14 5.51 -11.61
C TRP A 97 -8.77 6.06 -11.23
N LEU A 98 -8.74 7.24 -10.61
CA LEU A 98 -7.49 7.90 -10.22
C LEU A 98 -6.85 7.18 -9.03
N GLY A 99 -7.66 6.71 -8.07
CA GLY A 99 -7.21 5.85 -6.98
C GLY A 99 -6.62 4.53 -7.48
N LEU A 100 -7.23 3.89 -8.48
CA LEU A 100 -6.71 2.65 -9.06
C LEU A 100 -5.34 2.86 -9.70
N PHE A 101 -5.23 3.85 -10.58
CA PHE A 101 -3.98 4.15 -11.28
C PHE A 101 -2.87 4.46 -10.28
N LEU A 102 -3.16 5.32 -9.30
CA LEU A 102 -2.23 5.71 -8.25
C LEU A 102 -1.80 4.52 -7.38
N CYS A 103 -2.76 3.71 -6.91
CA CYS A 103 -2.48 2.52 -6.10
C CYS A 103 -1.66 1.48 -6.87
N CYS A 104 -1.96 1.23 -8.15
CA CYS A 104 -1.19 0.29 -8.98
C CYS A 104 0.25 0.74 -9.20
N LEU A 105 0.46 2.04 -9.47
CA LEU A 105 1.81 2.59 -9.58
C LEU A 105 2.55 2.50 -8.24
N LEU A 106 1.92 2.90 -7.13
CA LEU A 106 2.51 2.83 -5.79
C LEU A 106 2.84 1.39 -5.37
N THR A 107 1.95 0.45 -5.67
CA THR A 107 2.17 -0.98 -5.43
C THR A 107 3.39 -1.48 -6.17
N SER A 108 3.50 -1.11 -7.45
CA SER A 108 4.59 -1.56 -8.33
C SER A 108 5.93 -0.95 -7.92
N LEU A 109 5.96 0.36 -7.67
CA LEU A 109 7.16 1.06 -7.19
C LEU A 109 7.60 0.56 -5.81
N GLY A 110 6.66 0.42 -4.87
CA GLY A 110 6.95 -0.11 -3.54
C GLY A 110 7.44 -1.56 -3.56
N ALA A 111 6.85 -2.41 -4.41
CA ALA A 111 7.33 -3.78 -4.61
C ALA A 111 8.75 -3.79 -5.20
N THR A 112 9.06 -2.90 -6.13
CA THR A 112 10.41 -2.74 -6.68
C THR A 112 11.39 -2.25 -5.62
N PHE A 113 11.01 -1.32 -4.74
CA PHE A 113 11.87 -0.93 -3.62
C PHE A 113 12.11 -2.09 -2.66
N CYS A 114 11.07 -2.86 -2.31
CA CYS A 114 11.21 -4.09 -1.52
C CYS A 114 12.17 -5.10 -2.19
N TYR A 115 12.03 -5.30 -3.50
CA TYR A 115 12.92 -6.14 -4.30
C TYR A 115 14.37 -5.63 -4.23
N LEU A 116 14.61 -4.32 -4.39
CA LEU A 116 15.96 -3.74 -4.36
C LEU A 116 16.58 -3.87 -2.97
N LEU A 117 15.78 -3.64 -1.93
CA LEU A 117 16.19 -3.78 -0.54
C LEU A 117 16.57 -5.24 -0.23
N SER A 118 15.75 -6.20 -0.66
CA SER A 118 16.06 -7.62 -0.53
C SER A 118 17.28 -8.04 -1.36
N ARG A 119 17.46 -7.47 -2.56
CA ARG A 119 18.64 -7.73 -3.39
C ARG A 119 19.92 -7.26 -2.71
N ALA A 120 19.91 -6.07 -2.11
CA ALA A 120 21.06 -5.48 -1.44
C ALA A 120 21.38 -6.18 -0.10
N PHE A 121 20.36 -6.44 0.70
CA PHE A 121 20.50 -6.89 2.09
C PHE A 121 20.16 -8.38 2.29
N GLY A 122 19.05 -8.84 1.70
CA GLY A 122 18.50 -10.18 1.89
C GLY A 122 19.26 -11.29 1.16
N LYS A 123 19.73 -11.06 -0.07
CA LYS A 123 20.37 -12.09 -0.90
C LYS A 123 21.58 -12.74 -0.22
N GLN A 124 22.43 -11.94 0.43
CA GLN A 124 23.63 -12.44 1.12
C GLN A 124 23.28 -13.32 2.33
N ILE A 125 22.23 -12.97 3.07
CA ILE A 125 21.79 -13.68 4.27
C ILE A 125 21.15 -15.02 3.88
N VAL A 126 20.22 -15.01 2.93
CA VAL A 126 19.47 -16.22 2.57
C VAL A 126 20.36 -17.27 1.91
N VAL A 127 21.33 -16.86 1.08
CA VAL A 127 22.32 -17.78 0.49
C VAL A 127 23.21 -18.42 1.56
N LEU A 128 23.51 -17.71 2.65
CA LEU A 128 24.31 -18.25 3.76
C LEU A 128 23.53 -19.33 4.55
N TYR A 129 22.24 -19.10 4.82
CA TYR A 129 21.43 -20.01 5.62
C TYR A 129 20.84 -21.19 4.84
N PHE A 130 20.51 -21.02 3.55
CA PHE A 130 19.85 -22.05 2.74
C PHE A 130 20.43 -22.17 1.31
N PRO A 131 21.73 -22.49 1.16
CA PRO A 131 22.38 -22.51 -0.15
C PRO A 131 21.76 -23.53 -1.12
N GLU A 132 21.47 -24.75 -0.66
CA GLU A 132 20.95 -25.83 -1.51
C GLU A 132 19.52 -25.59 -2.02
N LYS A 133 18.63 -25.04 -1.18
CA LYS A 133 17.26 -24.73 -1.61
C LYS A 133 17.24 -23.57 -2.59
N VAL A 134 18.10 -22.56 -2.37
CA VAL A 134 18.22 -21.41 -3.26
C VAL A 134 18.78 -21.82 -4.61
N SER A 135 19.82 -22.67 -4.66
CA SER A 135 20.40 -23.14 -5.92
C SER A 135 19.41 -23.97 -6.73
N LEU A 136 18.68 -24.89 -6.09
CA LEU A 136 17.66 -25.71 -6.75
C LEU A 136 16.53 -24.85 -7.34
N LEU A 137 16.06 -23.85 -6.60
CA LEU A 137 15.06 -22.91 -7.10
C LEU A 137 15.61 -22.01 -8.21
N GLN A 138 16.85 -21.54 -8.11
CA GLN A 138 17.50 -20.78 -9.17
C GLN A 138 17.63 -21.59 -10.46
N SER A 139 18.03 -22.86 -10.38
CA SER A 139 18.10 -23.76 -11.54
C SER A 139 16.74 -23.94 -12.20
N LYS A 140 15.67 -24.20 -11.43
CA LYS A 140 14.31 -24.30 -11.97
C LYS A 140 13.83 -23.00 -12.62
N VAL A 141 14.18 -21.85 -12.04
CA VAL A 141 13.84 -20.54 -12.60
C VAL A 141 14.58 -20.30 -13.91
N GLU A 142 15.84 -20.73 -14.02
CA GLU A 142 16.64 -20.61 -15.25
C GLU A 142 16.12 -21.55 -16.35
N GLU A 143 15.76 -22.78 -16.01
CA GLU A 143 15.10 -23.74 -16.93
C GLU A 143 13.77 -23.19 -17.49
N ASN A 144 12.98 -22.52 -16.65
CA ASN A 144 11.68 -21.95 -17.02
C ASN A 144 11.70 -20.42 -17.27
N ARG A 145 12.86 -19.85 -17.64
CA ARG A 145 13.04 -18.40 -17.90
C ARG A 145 11.98 -17.79 -18.81
N SER A 146 11.55 -18.51 -19.83
CA SER A 146 10.57 -18.05 -20.83
C SER A 146 9.15 -17.90 -20.26
N SER A 147 8.79 -18.69 -19.25
CA SER A 147 7.46 -18.74 -18.64
C SER A 147 7.43 -18.18 -17.21
N LEU A 148 8.56 -17.65 -16.73
CA LEU A 148 8.74 -17.04 -15.42
C LEU A 148 7.73 -15.92 -15.15
N PHE A 149 7.50 -15.04 -16.12
CA PHE A 149 6.51 -13.96 -16.01
C PHE A 149 5.10 -14.51 -15.75
N PHE A 150 4.67 -15.51 -16.52
CA PHE A 150 3.35 -16.14 -16.35
C PHE A 150 3.25 -16.89 -15.02
N PHE A 151 4.32 -17.54 -14.59
CA PHE A 151 4.38 -18.19 -13.29
C PHE A 151 4.21 -17.19 -12.13
N LEU A 152 4.93 -16.06 -12.17
CA LEU A 152 4.76 -15.00 -11.17
C LEU A 152 3.36 -14.38 -11.21
N LEU A 153 2.81 -14.19 -12.41
CA LEU A 153 1.45 -13.68 -12.58
C LEU A 153 0.44 -14.64 -11.94
N PHE A 154 0.56 -15.94 -12.22
CA PHE A 154 -0.27 -16.97 -11.63
C PHE A 154 -0.17 -16.98 -10.10
N LEU A 155 1.05 -16.92 -9.54
CA LEU A 155 1.26 -16.86 -8.08
C LEU A 155 0.71 -15.59 -7.41
N ARG A 156 0.51 -14.50 -8.16
CA ARG A 156 -0.10 -13.26 -7.64
C ARG A 156 -1.61 -13.26 -7.78
N LEU A 157 -2.13 -13.84 -8.86
CA LEU A 157 -3.56 -13.99 -9.08
C LEU A 157 -4.17 -15.01 -8.12
N PHE A 158 -3.46 -16.10 -7.84
CA PHE A 158 -3.83 -17.08 -6.83
C PHE A 158 -3.11 -16.73 -5.52
N PRO A 159 -3.80 -16.21 -4.48
CA PRO A 159 -3.19 -15.68 -3.25
C PRO A 159 -2.63 -16.77 -2.32
N MET A 160 -2.16 -17.90 -2.86
CA MET A 160 -1.52 -18.98 -2.12
C MET A 160 -0.20 -18.53 -1.47
N THR A 161 0.50 -17.58 -2.10
CA THR A 161 1.75 -17.02 -1.58
C THR A 161 1.59 -15.55 -1.24
N PRO A 162 1.99 -15.09 -0.05
CA PRO A 162 1.93 -13.68 0.29
C PRO A 162 2.76 -12.81 -0.67
N ASN A 163 2.24 -11.65 -1.06
CA ASN A 163 2.93 -10.74 -1.97
C ASN A 163 4.30 -10.27 -1.44
N TRP A 164 4.41 -10.05 -0.13
CA TRP A 164 5.68 -9.68 0.49
C TRP A 164 6.75 -10.76 0.28
N PHE A 165 6.36 -12.03 0.34
CA PHE A 165 7.27 -13.16 0.20
C PHE A 165 7.79 -13.26 -1.23
N LEU A 166 6.91 -13.07 -2.22
CA LEU A 166 7.31 -13.01 -3.63
C LEU A 166 8.27 -11.85 -3.89
N ASN A 167 8.00 -10.67 -3.33
CA ASN A 167 8.85 -9.50 -3.49
C ASN A 167 10.24 -9.71 -2.89
N LEU A 168 10.32 -10.36 -1.72
CA LEU A 168 11.57 -10.68 -1.05
C LEU A 168 12.36 -11.79 -1.76
N THR A 169 11.69 -12.81 -2.28
CA THR A 169 12.32 -14.01 -2.86
C THR A 169 12.73 -13.80 -4.32
N SER A 170 12.01 -12.99 -5.08
CA SER A 170 12.32 -12.68 -6.48
C SER A 170 13.78 -12.26 -6.77
N PRO A 171 14.42 -11.36 -5.99
CA PRO A 171 15.82 -10.99 -6.22
C PRO A 171 16.81 -12.10 -5.85
N ILE A 172 16.44 -12.99 -4.93
CA ILE A 172 17.24 -14.14 -4.53
C ILE A 172 17.27 -15.16 -5.67
N LEU A 173 16.16 -15.30 -6.39
CA LEU A 173 16.01 -16.16 -7.57
C LEU A 173 16.56 -15.54 -8.87
N ASN A 174 17.22 -14.38 -8.81
CA ASN A 174 17.75 -13.65 -9.97
C ASN A 174 16.71 -13.30 -11.06
N ILE A 175 15.47 -13.08 -10.65
CA ILE A 175 14.41 -12.64 -11.57
C ILE A 175 14.69 -11.21 -12.06
N PRO A 176 14.60 -10.91 -13.36
CA PRO A 176 14.82 -9.55 -13.87
C PRO A 176 13.75 -8.57 -13.37
N VAL A 177 14.18 -7.36 -12.99
CA VAL A 177 13.31 -6.30 -12.42
C VAL A 177 12.15 -5.95 -13.35
N GLY A 178 12.37 -5.93 -14.67
CA GLY A 178 11.31 -5.61 -15.64
C GLY A 178 10.15 -6.62 -15.62
N GLN A 179 10.45 -7.92 -15.64
CA GLN A 179 9.42 -8.97 -15.56
C GLN A 179 8.72 -8.94 -14.20
N PHE A 180 9.47 -8.73 -13.12
CA PHE A 180 8.91 -8.58 -11.78
C PHE A 180 7.95 -7.38 -11.72
N PHE A 181 8.35 -6.20 -12.18
CA PHE A 181 7.52 -4.99 -12.17
C PHE A 181 6.23 -5.18 -12.96
N MET A 182 6.31 -5.74 -14.17
CA MET A 182 5.12 -6.01 -14.99
C MET A 182 4.21 -7.05 -14.33
N SER A 183 4.79 -8.07 -13.67
CA SER A 183 3.99 -9.09 -12.97
C SER A 183 3.22 -8.49 -11.78
N VAL A 184 3.82 -7.54 -11.06
CA VAL A 184 3.18 -6.81 -9.96
C VAL A 184 2.07 -5.94 -10.53
N LEU A 185 2.38 -5.14 -11.56
CA LEU A 185 1.45 -4.20 -12.15
C LEU A 185 0.19 -4.87 -12.69
N ILE A 186 0.34 -5.99 -13.43
CA ILE A 186 -0.76 -6.71 -14.05
C ILE A 186 -1.42 -7.67 -13.05
N GLY A 187 -0.63 -8.40 -12.26
CA GLY A 187 -1.13 -9.43 -11.35
C GLY A 187 -1.91 -8.87 -10.17
N LEU A 188 -1.57 -7.67 -9.70
CA LEU A 188 -2.29 -7.01 -8.60
C LEU A 188 -3.36 -6.02 -9.08
N LEU A 189 -3.48 -5.79 -10.39
CA LEU A 189 -4.52 -4.95 -10.96
C LEU A 189 -5.94 -5.35 -10.50
N PRO A 190 -6.39 -6.62 -10.60
CA PRO A 190 -7.75 -6.98 -10.19
C PRO A 190 -7.95 -6.82 -8.67
N TYR A 191 -6.94 -7.15 -7.88
CA TYR A 191 -6.97 -6.99 -6.43
C TYR A 191 -7.07 -5.52 -6.02
N ASN A 192 -6.24 -4.65 -6.62
CA ASN A 192 -6.25 -3.22 -6.39
C ASN A 192 -7.58 -2.61 -6.85
N PHE A 193 -8.13 -3.06 -7.98
CA PHE A 193 -9.43 -2.63 -8.48
C PHE A 193 -10.54 -2.90 -7.48
N ILE A 194 -10.64 -4.13 -6.96
CA ILE A 194 -11.65 -4.49 -5.97
C ILE A 194 -11.54 -3.59 -4.73
N CYS A 195 -10.34 -3.46 -4.16
CA CYS A 195 -10.13 -2.65 -2.95
C CYS A 195 -10.48 -1.17 -3.19
N VAL A 196 -9.99 -0.58 -4.28
CA VAL A 196 -10.25 0.82 -4.62
C VAL A 196 -11.74 1.06 -4.88
N GLN A 197 -12.42 0.14 -5.57
CA GLN A 197 -13.86 0.25 -5.80
C GLN A 197 -14.64 0.17 -4.48
N THR A 198 -14.30 -0.77 -3.60
CA THR A 198 -14.92 -0.87 -2.29
C THR A 198 -14.76 0.42 -1.48
N GLY A 199 -13.58 1.04 -1.51
CA GLY A 199 -13.34 2.34 -0.86
C GLY A 199 -14.14 3.50 -1.44
N SER A 200 -14.25 3.56 -2.77
CA SER A 200 -15.07 4.54 -3.48
C SER A 200 -16.56 4.39 -3.14
N ILE A 201 -17.07 3.15 -3.07
CA ILE A 201 -18.45 2.86 -2.67
C ILE A 201 -18.68 3.26 -1.22
N LEU A 202 -17.75 2.92 -0.32
CA LEU A 202 -17.84 3.24 1.10
C LEU A 202 -17.99 4.75 1.35
N SER A 203 -17.23 5.57 0.61
CA SER A 203 -17.35 7.02 0.66
C SER A 203 -18.70 7.53 0.16
N LYS A 204 -19.27 6.92 -0.89
CA LYS A 204 -20.59 7.31 -1.44
C LYS A 204 -21.75 6.95 -0.53
N VAL A 205 -21.72 5.77 0.11
CA VAL A 205 -22.77 5.33 1.04
C VAL A 205 -22.93 6.34 2.19
N LYS A 206 -21.83 6.88 2.71
CA LYS A 206 -21.85 7.95 3.73
C LYS A 206 -22.63 9.19 3.29
N SER A 207 -22.45 9.62 2.03
CA SER A 207 -23.18 10.79 1.51
C SER A 207 -24.69 10.56 1.49
N LEU A 208 -25.14 9.31 1.32
CA LEU A 208 -26.55 8.95 1.30
C LEU A 208 -27.13 8.85 2.71
N GLU A 209 -26.40 8.27 3.68
CA GLU A 209 -26.85 8.25 5.09
C GLU A 209 -26.96 9.65 5.66
N HIS A 210 -26.01 10.54 5.37
CA HIS A 210 -26.06 11.92 5.83
C HIS A 210 -27.23 12.68 5.20
N CYS A 211 -27.50 12.46 3.91
CA CYS A 211 -28.67 13.02 3.22
C CYS A 211 -29.99 12.47 3.79
N TRP A 212 -30.05 11.18 4.10
CA TRP A 212 -31.21 10.54 4.70
C TRP A 212 -31.49 11.06 6.11
N GLN A 213 -30.46 11.20 6.95
CA GLN A 213 -30.60 11.83 8.28
C GLN A 213 -31.07 13.28 8.19
N LEU A 214 -30.54 14.07 7.26
CA LEU A 214 -30.99 15.45 7.03
C LEU A 214 -32.45 15.50 6.56
N HIS A 215 -32.86 14.58 5.68
CA HIS A 215 -34.25 14.47 5.21
C HIS A 215 -35.21 14.09 6.35
N TRP A 216 -34.85 13.12 7.20
CA TRP A 216 -35.64 12.75 8.37
C TRP A 216 -35.76 13.87 9.40
N LEU A 217 -34.68 14.63 9.63
CA LEU A 217 -34.71 15.80 10.51
C LEU A 217 -35.63 16.91 9.97
N HIS A 218 -35.66 17.11 8.65
CA HIS A 218 -36.59 18.04 8.02
C HIS A 218 -38.05 17.57 8.09
N LEU A 219 -38.32 16.27 7.93
CA LEU A 219 -39.67 15.71 8.05
C LEU A 219 -40.21 15.77 9.49
N TYR A 220 -39.35 15.64 10.49
CA TYR A 220 -39.73 15.73 11.91
C TYR A 220 -39.89 17.16 12.41
N GLN A 221 -39.33 18.16 11.72
CA GLN A 221 -39.45 19.57 12.05
C GLN A 221 -40.55 20.31 11.25
N ALA A 222 -41.31 19.61 10.39
CA ALA A 222 -42.44 20.23 9.70
C ALA A 222 -43.56 20.54 10.71
N PRO A 223 -43.89 21.82 10.98
CA PRO A 223 -45.03 22.17 11.81
C PRO A 223 -46.31 21.81 11.03
N TRP A 224 -47.25 21.13 11.70
CA TRP A 224 -48.61 20.91 11.20
C TRP A 224 -49.34 22.24 11.02
#